data_AF-K7KNE1-F1
#
_entry.id   AF-K7KNE1-F1
#
_cell.length_a   1.000
_cell.length_b   1.000
_cell.length_c   1.000
_cell.angle_alpha   90.00
_cell.angle_beta   90.00
_cell.angle_gamma   90.00
#
_symmetry.space_group_name_H-M   'P 1'
#
loop_
_entity.id
_entity.type
_entity.pdbx_description
1 polymer ?
#
loop_
_entity_poly.entity_id
_entity_poly.type
_entity_poly.pdbx_seq_one_letter_code
_entity_poly.pdbx_strand_id
1 'polypeptide(L)'
;MRNKLSHPLCLFLLISLSLFAKSDAGSLVVYWGQNAAEGHLTKTCKTGLFHIVNIAFLSTFGNGTQPQINLAGHCSPVSNGCKRLGIGIKNCQRRGIKVMLSIGGGTKTYSLSSPDDARQVADYIWDNFLGGKSKSRPFGDAILDGVDFDIESGELHYAALAYKLHDHYAGSSKKFYLTAAPQCPFQNNLLHGALTTGLFDHVWIKFYTNPQCEFTPKDPTGFKSAWNQWTTSINAAGKFFVGLPASHAAARTGFVSSHALINHLLPIVRSPKYGGVMLWDRFHDLQSGYSGKIRRSV
;
A
#
# COMPACT_ATOMS: atom_id res chain seq x y z
N MET A 1 26.95 -52.94 54.50
CA MET A 1 26.14 -52.45 53.37
C MET A 1 25.59 -51.08 53.75
N ARG A 2 26.20 -49.99 53.24
CA ARG A 2 25.95 -48.60 53.67
C ARG A 2 25.48 -47.79 52.45
N ASN A 3 24.28 -47.24 52.55
CA ASN A 3 23.64 -46.33 51.59
C ASN A 3 24.50 -45.08 51.35
N LYS A 4 24.78 -44.77 50.07
CA LYS A 4 25.23 -43.44 49.65
C LYS A 4 24.06 -42.73 48.96
N LEU A 5 23.61 -41.64 49.59
CA LEU A 5 22.70 -40.66 49.01
C LEU A 5 23.32 -40.09 47.72
N SER A 6 22.52 -40.05 46.66
CA SER A 6 22.82 -39.38 45.40
C SER A 6 21.97 -38.11 45.33
N HIS A 7 22.60 -36.93 45.34
CA HIS A 7 21.90 -35.65 45.15
C HIS A 7 21.40 -35.52 43.71
N PRO A 8 20.14 -35.08 43.48
CA PRO A 8 19.66 -34.82 42.13
C PRO A 8 20.23 -33.48 41.64
N LEU A 9 20.86 -33.55 40.47
CA LEU A 9 21.38 -32.43 39.71
C LEU A 9 20.22 -31.49 39.34
N CYS A 10 20.13 -30.34 40.00
CA CYS A 10 19.14 -29.31 39.71
C CYS A 10 19.58 -28.54 38.45
N LEU A 11 19.13 -28.99 37.28
CA LEU A 11 19.37 -28.33 35.99
C LEU A 11 18.44 -27.11 35.88
N PHE A 12 18.95 -25.92 36.23
CA PHE A 12 18.26 -24.65 35.99
C PHE A 12 18.15 -24.39 34.48
N LEU A 13 16.97 -24.66 33.91
CA LEU A 13 16.60 -24.22 32.56
C LEU A 13 16.28 -22.71 32.61
N LEU A 14 17.26 -21.88 32.26
CA LEU A 14 17.04 -20.45 31.98
C LEU A 14 16.26 -20.32 30.66
N ILE A 15 14.92 -20.37 30.74
CA ILE A 15 14.05 -19.97 29.64
C ILE A 15 14.09 -18.44 29.58
N SER A 16 14.93 -17.90 28.72
CA SER A 16 14.88 -16.49 28.34
C SER A 16 13.61 -16.23 27.53
N LEU A 17 12.53 -15.83 28.21
CA LEU A 17 11.40 -15.15 27.58
C LEU A 17 11.92 -13.82 27.01
N SER A 18 12.43 -13.88 25.79
CA SER A 18 12.50 -12.70 24.94
C SER A 18 11.06 -12.35 24.56
N LEU A 19 10.40 -11.55 25.41
CA LEU A 19 9.31 -10.72 24.94
C LEU A 19 9.92 -9.78 23.90
N PHE A 20 9.89 -10.21 22.63
CA PHE A 20 9.78 -9.26 21.54
C PHE A 20 8.45 -8.57 21.79
N ALA A 21 8.49 -7.44 22.51
CA ALA A 21 7.51 -6.41 22.29
C ALA A 21 7.49 -6.24 20.77
N LYS A 22 6.40 -6.66 20.12
CA LYS A 22 6.14 -6.26 18.74
C LYS A 22 6.19 -4.76 18.83
N SER A 23 7.32 -4.16 18.45
CA SER A 23 7.40 -2.72 18.35
C SER A 23 6.24 -2.36 17.43
N ASP A 24 5.29 -1.57 17.91
CA ASP A 24 4.23 -0.95 17.10
C ASP A 24 4.86 0.08 16.15
N ALA A 25 5.95 -0.31 15.48
CA ALA A 25 6.61 0.46 14.45
C ALA A 25 5.69 0.44 13.23
N GLY A 26 5.31 1.62 12.78
CA GLY A 26 4.59 1.79 11.54
C GLY A 26 5.43 1.32 10.36
N SER A 27 4.75 1.02 9.27
CA SER A 27 5.35 0.68 7.99
C SER A 27 5.41 1.91 7.09
N LEU A 28 6.49 2.00 6.30
CA LEU A 28 6.57 2.96 5.20
C LEU A 28 6.10 2.33 3.90
N VAL A 29 5.13 2.97 3.25
CA VAL A 29 4.58 2.61 1.93
C VAL A 29 5.05 3.65 0.91
N VAL A 30 5.37 3.25 -0.31
CA VAL A 30 5.73 4.20 -1.38
C VAL A 30 5.12 3.83 -2.72
N TYR A 31 4.72 4.82 -3.49
CA TYR A 31 4.36 4.66 -4.89
C TYR A 31 5.59 4.72 -5.79
N TRP A 32 5.69 3.80 -6.75
CA TRP A 32 6.78 3.70 -7.72
C TRP A 32 6.20 3.41 -9.10
N GLY A 33 6.74 4.03 -10.15
CA GLY A 33 6.41 3.73 -11.54
C GLY A 33 6.04 4.95 -12.37
N GLN A 34 5.79 6.10 -11.77
CA GLN A 34 5.30 7.29 -12.50
C GLN A 34 6.39 8.29 -12.87
N ASN A 35 7.67 7.98 -12.61
CA ASN A 35 8.77 8.82 -13.06
C ASN A 35 10.05 8.01 -13.32
N ALA A 36 10.54 8.03 -14.56
CA ALA A 36 11.71 7.26 -14.97
C ALA A 36 12.98 7.59 -14.16
N ALA A 37 13.10 8.83 -13.66
CA ALA A 37 14.24 9.28 -12.88
C ALA A 37 14.20 8.82 -11.40
N GLU A 38 13.15 8.12 -10.96
CA GLU A 38 13.07 7.54 -9.62
C GLU A 38 13.90 6.25 -9.45
N GLY A 39 14.47 5.77 -10.57
CA GLY A 39 15.35 4.61 -10.65
C GLY A 39 14.59 3.27 -10.61
N HIS A 40 15.34 2.17 -10.81
CA HIS A 40 14.75 0.84 -10.87
C HIS A 40 14.10 0.39 -9.55
N LEU A 41 13.01 -0.38 -9.65
CA LEU A 41 12.34 -1.01 -8.50
C LEU A 41 13.29 -1.77 -7.57
N THR A 42 14.28 -2.50 -8.12
CA THR A 42 15.32 -3.17 -7.32
C THR A 42 16.10 -2.18 -6.44
N LYS A 43 16.42 -0.98 -6.96
CA LYS A 43 17.14 0.06 -6.20
C LYS A 43 16.26 0.63 -5.10
N THR A 44 14.98 0.88 -5.38
CA THR A 44 13.97 1.28 -4.38
C THR A 44 13.93 0.31 -3.21
N CYS A 45 13.80 -0.98 -3.48
CA CYS A 45 13.73 -2.02 -2.44
C CYS A 45 15.06 -2.28 -1.72
N LYS A 46 16.20 -2.05 -2.39
CA LYS A 46 17.54 -2.15 -1.77
C LYS A 46 17.81 -1.05 -0.74
N THR A 47 17.05 0.05 -0.72
CA THR A 47 17.21 1.11 0.28
C THR A 47 16.92 0.64 1.71
N GLY A 48 16.07 -0.39 1.88
CA GLY A 48 15.60 -0.83 3.19
C GLY A 48 14.66 0.17 3.89
N LEU A 49 14.14 1.16 3.17
CA LEU A 49 13.25 2.19 3.72
C LEU A 49 11.79 1.76 3.75
N PHE A 50 11.35 0.98 2.76
CA PHE A 50 9.94 0.69 2.54
C PHE A 50 9.58 -0.76 2.88
N HIS A 51 8.39 -0.94 3.41
CA HIS A 51 7.79 -2.25 3.72
C HIS A 51 6.79 -2.67 2.63
N ILE A 52 6.20 -1.69 1.93
CA ILE A 52 5.26 -1.91 0.84
C ILE A 52 5.61 -0.95 -0.30
N VAL A 53 5.63 -1.47 -1.54
CA VAL A 53 5.77 -0.69 -2.77
C VAL A 53 4.55 -0.89 -3.64
N ASN A 54 3.89 0.20 -4.01
CA ASN A 54 2.76 0.21 -4.94
C ASN A 54 3.29 0.51 -6.34
N ILE A 55 3.17 -0.45 -7.26
CA ILE A 55 3.51 -0.25 -8.67
C ILE A 55 2.35 0.51 -9.33
N ALA A 56 2.60 1.78 -9.63
CA ALA A 56 1.65 2.71 -10.20
C ALA A 56 1.89 2.88 -11.71
N PHE A 57 0.96 2.54 -12.61
CA PHE A 57 -0.39 2.01 -12.35
C PHE A 57 -0.85 1.03 -13.44
N LEU A 58 -1.85 0.21 -13.14
CA LEU A 58 -2.83 -0.22 -14.14
C LEU A 58 -3.82 0.92 -14.35
N SER A 59 -3.56 1.78 -15.34
CA SER A 59 -4.25 3.07 -15.52
C SER A 59 -5.42 3.03 -16.51
N THR A 60 -5.58 1.93 -17.23
CA THR A 60 -6.68 1.72 -18.18
C THR A 60 -7.27 0.36 -17.91
N PHE A 61 -8.59 0.29 -17.69
CA PHE A 61 -9.34 -0.95 -17.50
C PHE A 61 -10.85 -0.68 -17.45
N GLY A 62 -11.63 -1.74 -17.63
CA GLY A 62 -13.09 -1.71 -17.54
C GLY A 62 -13.75 -1.03 -18.74
N ASN A 63 -15.08 -1.02 -18.75
CA ASN A 63 -15.92 -0.55 -19.85
C ASN A 63 -15.54 -1.18 -21.21
N GLY A 64 -15.21 -2.47 -21.21
CA GLY A 64 -14.76 -3.21 -22.40
C GLY A 64 -13.38 -2.81 -22.93
N THR A 65 -12.66 -1.91 -22.27
CA THR A 65 -11.30 -1.52 -22.69
C THR A 65 -10.28 -2.60 -22.36
N GLN A 66 -9.32 -2.81 -23.26
CA GLN A 66 -8.17 -3.68 -22.99
C GLN A 66 -7.34 -3.07 -21.86
N PRO A 67 -7.13 -3.76 -20.73
CA PRO A 67 -6.39 -3.16 -19.64
C PRO A 67 -4.93 -2.90 -19.99
N GLN A 68 -4.40 -1.76 -19.54
CA GLN A 68 -3.03 -1.32 -19.81
C GLN A 68 -2.37 -0.73 -18.57
N ILE A 69 -1.12 -1.12 -18.34
CA ILE A 69 -0.24 -0.48 -17.36
C ILE A 69 0.40 0.77 -17.97
N ASN A 70 0.62 1.77 -17.14
CA ASN A 70 1.46 2.91 -17.44
C ASN A 70 2.55 3.01 -16.37
N LEU A 71 3.81 2.89 -16.79
CA LEU A 71 4.97 3.03 -15.91
C LEU A 71 5.87 4.17 -16.38
N ALA A 72 5.25 5.27 -16.82
CA ALA A 72 5.90 6.45 -17.38
C ALA A 72 7.03 6.05 -18.35
N GLY A 73 8.25 6.52 -18.12
CA GLY A 73 9.42 6.19 -18.94
C GLY A 73 10.21 4.95 -18.51
N HIS A 74 9.73 4.12 -17.58
CA HIS A 74 10.48 2.91 -17.14
C HIS A 74 10.47 1.81 -18.19
N CYS A 75 9.34 1.59 -18.85
CA CYS A 75 9.17 0.59 -19.90
C CYS A 75 7.89 0.85 -20.68
N SER A 76 7.87 0.42 -21.95
CA SER A 76 6.64 0.38 -22.73
C SER A 76 5.91 -0.96 -22.49
N PRO A 77 4.59 -0.97 -22.26
CA PRO A 77 3.82 -2.20 -22.16
C PRO A 77 3.70 -2.93 -23.51
N VAL A 78 3.92 -2.24 -24.63
CA VAL A 78 3.84 -2.80 -25.99
C VAL A 78 4.77 -4.00 -26.12
N SER A 79 4.27 -5.08 -26.71
CA SER A 79 5.00 -6.33 -26.93
C SER A 79 5.66 -6.90 -25.66
N ASN A 80 5.05 -6.67 -24.50
CA ASN A 80 5.55 -7.09 -23.19
C ASN A 80 6.88 -6.44 -22.74
N GLY A 81 7.15 -5.19 -23.15
CA GLY A 81 8.39 -4.49 -22.80
C GLY A 81 8.64 -4.30 -21.30
N CYS A 82 7.61 -4.43 -20.47
CA CYS A 82 7.71 -4.35 -19.01
C CYS A 82 8.02 -5.68 -18.29
N LYS A 83 8.20 -6.81 -19.00
CA LYS A 83 8.45 -8.12 -18.39
C LYS A 83 9.64 -8.15 -17.43
N ARG A 84 10.70 -7.40 -17.75
CA ARG A 84 11.93 -7.34 -16.92
C ARG A 84 11.68 -6.76 -15.52
N LEU A 85 10.56 -6.04 -15.31
CA LEU A 85 10.17 -5.55 -13.99
C LEU A 85 9.94 -6.69 -12.99
N GLY A 86 9.58 -7.89 -13.47
CA GLY A 86 9.44 -9.10 -12.65
C GLY A 86 10.67 -9.43 -11.80
N ILE A 87 11.88 -9.11 -12.29
CA ILE A 87 13.13 -9.26 -11.52
C ILE A 87 13.13 -8.31 -10.32
N GLY A 88 12.69 -7.07 -10.51
CA GLY A 88 12.56 -6.07 -9.44
C GLY A 88 11.57 -6.52 -8.37
N ILE A 89 10.39 -6.99 -8.79
CA ILE A 89 9.35 -7.51 -7.90
C ILE A 89 9.91 -8.63 -7.01
N LYS A 90 10.53 -9.65 -7.63
CA LYS A 90 11.12 -10.79 -6.90
C LYS A 90 12.24 -10.36 -5.96
N ASN A 91 13.05 -9.37 -6.34
CA ASN A 91 14.10 -8.81 -5.48
C ASN A 91 13.55 -8.07 -4.26
N CYS A 92 12.42 -7.37 -4.39
CA CYS A 92 11.70 -6.75 -3.27
C CYS A 92 11.14 -7.83 -2.32
N GLN A 93 10.44 -8.81 -2.87
CA GLN A 93 9.80 -9.88 -2.10
C GLN A 93 10.82 -10.72 -1.31
N ARG A 94 11.99 -11.01 -1.89
CA ARG A 94 13.10 -11.68 -1.18
C ARG A 94 13.63 -10.89 0.04
N ARG A 95 13.32 -9.60 0.12
CA ARG A 95 13.65 -8.72 1.26
C ARG A 95 12.49 -8.53 2.23
N GLY A 96 11.39 -9.26 2.05
CA GLY A 96 10.18 -9.12 2.87
C GLY A 96 9.31 -7.92 2.51
N ILE A 97 9.62 -7.21 1.43
CA ILE A 97 8.86 -6.03 0.97
C ILE A 97 7.69 -6.51 0.12
N LYS A 98 6.47 -6.13 0.50
CA LYS A 98 5.26 -6.43 -0.30
C LYS A 98 5.22 -5.54 -1.53
N VAL A 99 4.84 -6.10 -2.67
CA VAL A 99 4.70 -5.35 -3.92
C VAL A 99 3.29 -5.48 -4.45
N MET A 100 2.60 -4.34 -4.56
CA MET A 100 1.20 -4.25 -4.94
C MET A 100 1.06 -3.75 -6.38
N LEU A 101 0.02 -4.20 -7.10
CA LEU A 101 -0.44 -3.51 -8.30
C LEU A 101 -1.35 -2.37 -7.87
N SER A 102 -0.98 -1.12 -8.13
CA SER A 102 -1.92 -0.01 -7.96
C SER A 102 -2.76 0.17 -9.21
N ILE A 103 -4.09 0.14 -9.05
CA ILE A 103 -5.06 0.35 -10.12
C ILE A 103 -5.60 1.77 -10.05
N GLY A 104 -5.78 2.41 -11.21
CA GLY A 104 -6.34 3.75 -11.34
C GLY A 104 -5.28 4.83 -11.51
N GLY A 105 -5.14 5.68 -10.50
CA GLY A 105 -4.33 6.90 -10.52
C GLY A 105 -5.06 8.09 -11.16
N GLY A 106 -4.35 9.20 -11.36
CA GLY A 106 -4.93 10.47 -11.85
C GLY A 106 -5.35 10.53 -13.32
N THR A 107 -5.35 9.39 -14.02
CA THR A 107 -5.88 9.30 -15.40
C THR A 107 -7.40 9.11 -15.37
N LYS A 108 -8.07 9.34 -16.50
CA LYS A 108 -9.53 9.14 -16.65
C LYS A 108 -9.89 7.99 -17.59
N THR A 109 -8.95 7.06 -17.78
CA THR A 109 -9.05 5.95 -18.75
C THR A 109 -9.52 4.64 -18.13
N TYR A 110 -10.00 4.67 -16.90
CA TYR A 110 -10.58 3.53 -16.22
C TYR A 110 -11.97 3.88 -15.69
N SER A 111 -12.89 2.91 -15.79
CA SER A 111 -14.22 2.98 -15.20
C SER A 111 -14.81 1.59 -15.17
N LEU A 112 -15.62 1.27 -14.17
CA LEU A 112 -16.34 0.00 -14.09
C LEU A 112 -17.80 0.27 -14.43
N SER A 113 -18.30 -0.27 -15.54
CA SER A 113 -19.63 0.00 -16.09
C SER A 113 -20.75 -0.83 -15.46
N SER A 114 -20.40 -1.94 -14.80
CA SER A 114 -21.34 -2.84 -14.12
C SER A 114 -20.60 -3.71 -13.09
N PRO A 115 -21.30 -4.42 -12.19
CA PRO A 115 -20.68 -5.45 -11.37
C PRO A 115 -20.01 -6.57 -12.19
N ASP A 116 -20.54 -6.90 -13.38
CA ASP A 116 -19.94 -7.89 -14.27
C ASP A 116 -18.62 -7.43 -14.89
N ASP A 117 -18.56 -6.16 -15.26
CA ASP A 117 -17.33 -5.52 -15.72
C ASP A 117 -16.27 -5.50 -14.60
N ALA A 118 -16.69 -5.16 -13.37
CA ALA A 118 -15.83 -5.26 -12.19
C ALA A 118 -15.29 -6.69 -11.97
N ARG A 119 -16.13 -7.72 -12.14
CA ARG A 119 -15.70 -9.12 -12.03
C ARG A 119 -14.70 -9.51 -13.11
N GLN A 120 -14.93 -9.10 -14.36
CA GLN A 120 -14.01 -9.34 -15.47
C GLN A 120 -12.65 -8.67 -15.25
N VAL A 121 -12.63 -7.44 -14.73
CA VAL A 121 -11.38 -6.76 -14.37
C VAL A 121 -10.65 -7.49 -13.24
N ALA A 122 -11.35 -7.98 -12.21
CA ALA A 122 -10.73 -8.81 -11.17
C ALA A 122 -10.11 -10.09 -11.73
N ASP A 123 -10.82 -10.82 -12.60
CA ASP A 123 -10.31 -12.01 -13.28
C ASP A 123 -9.06 -11.70 -14.10
N TYR A 124 -9.08 -10.60 -14.87
CA TYR A 124 -7.91 -10.14 -15.62
C TYR A 124 -6.71 -9.86 -14.70
N ILE A 125 -6.91 -9.14 -13.59
CA ILE A 125 -5.84 -8.85 -12.63
C ILE A 125 -5.28 -10.14 -12.03
N TRP A 126 -6.17 -11.06 -11.65
CA TRP A 126 -5.79 -12.36 -11.11
C TRP A 126 -4.86 -13.12 -12.06
N ASP A 127 -5.26 -13.25 -13.32
CA ASP A 127 -4.53 -14.01 -14.34
C ASP A 127 -3.23 -13.37 -14.81
N ASN A 128 -3.17 -12.03 -14.82
CA ASN A 128 -2.04 -11.30 -15.40
C ASN A 128 -1.00 -10.80 -14.38
N PHE A 129 -1.38 -10.67 -13.09
CA PHE A 129 -0.52 -10.06 -12.07
C PHE A 129 -0.44 -10.84 -10.76
N LEU A 130 -1.44 -11.67 -10.46
CA LEU A 130 -1.52 -12.46 -9.21
C LEU A 130 -1.42 -13.95 -9.52
N GLY A 131 -2.13 -14.80 -8.78
CA GLY A 131 -1.97 -16.26 -8.78
C GLY A 131 -2.61 -17.01 -9.93
N GLY A 132 -3.29 -16.33 -10.86
CA GLY A 132 -3.87 -16.93 -12.05
C GLY A 132 -2.84 -17.20 -13.15
N LYS A 133 -3.32 -17.54 -14.34
CA LYS A 133 -2.45 -17.99 -15.46
C LYS A 133 -2.70 -17.18 -16.73
N SER A 134 -1.62 -16.62 -17.28
CA SER A 134 -1.64 -15.90 -18.57
C SER A 134 -0.30 -16.07 -19.29
N LYS A 135 -0.33 -16.16 -20.63
CA LYS A 135 0.87 -16.22 -21.48
C LYS A 135 1.50 -14.83 -21.70
N SER A 136 0.77 -13.77 -21.42
CA SER A 136 1.11 -12.37 -21.72
C SER A 136 1.14 -11.49 -20.47
N ARG A 137 1.56 -12.05 -19.34
CA ARG A 137 1.71 -11.30 -18.08
C ARG A 137 2.63 -10.09 -18.27
N PRO A 138 2.18 -8.85 -17.98
CA PRO A 138 2.97 -7.64 -18.23
C PRO A 138 4.29 -7.59 -17.46
N PHE A 139 4.36 -8.18 -16.27
CA PHE A 139 5.56 -8.26 -15.42
C PHE A 139 6.24 -9.63 -15.46
N GLY A 140 5.97 -10.42 -16.50
CA GLY A 140 6.48 -11.79 -16.62
C GLY A 140 5.88 -12.71 -15.56
N ASP A 141 6.69 -13.63 -15.04
CA ASP A 141 6.27 -14.66 -14.10
C ASP A 141 6.25 -14.20 -12.64
N ALA A 142 6.45 -12.91 -12.37
CA ALA A 142 6.31 -12.38 -11.02
C ALA A 142 4.85 -12.40 -10.57
N ILE A 143 4.63 -12.83 -9.33
CA ILE A 143 3.32 -12.88 -8.66
C ILE A 143 3.32 -11.79 -7.59
N LEU A 144 2.55 -10.73 -7.81
CA LEU A 144 2.44 -9.62 -6.84
C LEU A 144 1.81 -10.10 -5.53
N ASP A 145 1.89 -9.25 -4.50
CA ASP A 145 1.35 -9.54 -3.17
C ASP A 145 -0.09 -9.06 -3.03
N GLY A 146 -0.62 -8.29 -3.99
CA GLY A 146 -2.04 -7.98 -4.08
C GLY A 146 -2.33 -6.72 -4.90
N VAL A 147 -3.45 -6.08 -4.60
CA VAL A 147 -3.98 -4.93 -5.36
C VAL A 147 -4.23 -3.74 -4.46
N ASP A 148 -3.77 -2.58 -4.90
CA ASP A 148 -4.01 -1.27 -4.32
C ASP A 148 -5.04 -0.49 -5.14
N PHE A 149 -6.10 -0.03 -4.51
CA PHE A 149 -7.18 0.73 -5.13
C PHE A 149 -6.91 2.22 -4.99
N ASP A 150 -6.26 2.82 -5.98
CA ASP A 150 -6.05 4.26 -6.09
C ASP A 150 -7.05 4.87 -7.10
N ILE A 151 -8.30 4.91 -6.69
CA ILE A 151 -9.42 5.32 -7.54
C ILE A 151 -9.72 6.81 -7.34
N GLU A 152 -9.51 7.58 -8.39
CA GLU A 152 -9.70 9.04 -8.39
C GLU A 152 -10.84 9.50 -9.31
N SER A 153 -11.39 8.61 -10.14
CA SER A 153 -12.53 8.89 -11.03
C SER A 153 -13.26 7.61 -11.47
N GLY A 154 -14.29 7.75 -12.29
CA GLY A 154 -15.04 6.63 -12.87
C GLY A 154 -16.35 6.31 -12.14
N GLU A 155 -17.02 5.25 -12.61
CA GLU A 155 -18.30 4.77 -12.09
C GLU A 155 -18.16 3.85 -10.87
N LEU A 156 -19.25 3.71 -10.12
CA LEU A 156 -19.28 3.00 -8.84
C LEU A 156 -19.41 1.47 -8.99
N HIS A 157 -18.36 0.66 -9.10
CA HIS A 157 -18.49 -0.82 -8.89
C HIS A 157 -17.29 -1.47 -8.18
N TYR A 158 -16.50 -0.69 -7.44
CA TYR A 158 -15.28 -1.16 -6.78
C TYR A 158 -15.51 -2.16 -5.65
N ALA A 159 -16.70 -2.19 -5.03
CA ALA A 159 -17.06 -3.23 -4.07
C ALA A 159 -17.13 -4.62 -4.75
N ALA A 160 -17.74 -4.71 -5.93
CA ALA A 160 -17.80 -5.95 -6.71
C ALA A 160 -16.40 -6.41 -7.15
N LEU A 161 -15.53 -5.46 -7.53
CA LEU A 161 -14.12 -5.74 -7.82
C LEU A 161 -13.39 -6.31 -6.59
N ALA A 162 -13.58 -5.71 -5.42
CA ALA A 162 -12.97 -6.16 -4.16
C ALA A 162 -13.45 -7.56 -3.76
N TYR A 163 -14.76 -7.84 -3.82
CA TYR A 163 -15.30 -9.18 -3.54
C TYR A 163 -14.72 -10.23 -4.48
N LYS A 164 -14.70 -9.96 -5.79
CA LYS A 164 -14.20 -10.94 -6.75
C LYS A 164 -12.70 -11.21 -6.61
N LEU A 165 -11.89 -10.19 -6.31
CA LEU A 165 -10.47 -10.40 -5.96
C LEU A 165 -10.35 -11.23 -4.67
N HIS A 166 -11.14 -10.93 -3.65
CA HIS A 166 -11.14 -11.69 -2.40
C HIS A 166 -11.51 -13.17 -2.61
N ASP A 167 -12.49 -13.47 -3.47
CA ASP A 167 -12.86 -14.85 -3.83
C ASP A 167 -11.67 -15.63 -4.40
N HIS A 168 -10.90 -15.01 -5.30
CA HIS A 168 -9.66 -15.59 -5.82
C HIS A 168 -8.62 -15.83 -4.72
N TYR A 169 -8.53 -14.91 -3.76
CA TYR A 169 -7.54 -14.99 -2.68
C TYR A 169 -7.88 -16.13 -1.72
N ALA A 170 -9.16 -16.33 -1.40
CA ALA A 170 -9.63 -17.40 -0.55
C ALA A 170 -9.31 -18.81 -1.10
N GLY A 171 -9.24 -18.95 -2.44
CA GLY A 171 -8.85 -20.19 -3.10
C GLY A 171 -7.34 -20.42 -3.21
N SER A 172 -6.49 -19.48 -2.77
CA SER A 172 -5.04 -19.57 -2.94
C SER A 172 -4.31 -19.97 -1.66
N SER A 173 -3.22 -20.73 -1.80
CA SER A 173 -2.28 -20.98 -0.70
C SER A 173 -1.39 -19.78 -0.36
N LYS A 174 -1.23 -18.84 -1.29
CA LYS A 174 -0.52 -17.57 -1.06
C LYS A 174 -1.51 -16.54 -0.52
N LYS A 175 -1.18 -15.89 0.62
CA LYS A 175 -1.92 -14.72 1.10
C LYS A 175 -1.70 -13.54 0.15
N PHE A 176 -2.79 -12.99 -0.35
CA PHE A 176 -2.84 -11.73 -1.07
C PHE A 176 -3.51 -10.63 -0.25
N TYR A 177 -3.21 -9.39 -0.57
CA TYR A 177 -3.66 -8.21 0.15
C TYR A 177 -4.55 -7.31 -0.73
N LEU A 178 -5.56 -6.70 -0.12
CA LEU A 178 -6.29 -5.58 -0.70
C LEU A 178 -5.95 -4.32 0.08
N THR A 179 -5.58 -3.26 -0.64
CA THR A 179 -5.29 -1.96 -0.05
C THR A 179 -5.99 -0.84 -0.82
N ALA A 180 -6.15 0.32 -0.21
CA ALA A 180 -6.88 1.44 -0.81
C ALA A 180 -6.26 2.79 -0.47
N ALA A 181 -6.35 3.71 -1.42
CA ALA A 181 -5.87 5.08 -1.33
C ALA A 181 -7.02 6.11 -1.45
N PRO A 182 -7.97 6.18 -0.50
CA PRO A 182 -9.01 7.20 -0.56
C PRO A 182 -8.42 8.60 -0.37
N GLN A 183 -9.00 9.59 -1.05
CA GLN A 183 -8.79 11.01 -0.69
C GLN A 183 -9.28 11.26 0.75
N CYS A 184 -8.68 12.22 1.46
CA CYS A 184 -9.06 12.46 2.87
C CYS A 184 -10.51 12.93 3.13
N PRO A 185 -11.25 13.55 2.19
CA PRO A 185 -12.67 13.80 2.40
C PRO A 185 -13.45 12.49 2.52
N PHE A 186 -14.12 12.31 3.65
CA PHE A 186 -14.86 11.07 3.93
C PHE A 186 -16.19 10.99 3.16
N GLN A 187 -16.91 12.12 3.07
CA GLN A 187 -18.20 12.20 2.39
C GLN A 187 -18.02 12.07 0.88
N ASN A 188 -18.95 11.36 0.23
CA ASN A 188 -18.97 11.11 -1.23
C ASN A 188 -17.68 10.49 -1.79
N ASN A 189 -16.93 9.74 -0.96
CA ASN A 189 -15.70 9.10 -1.39
C ASN A 189 -16.00 7.90 -2.30
N LEU A 190 -15.38 7.85 -3.49
CA LEU A 190 -15.58 6.79 -4.49
C LEU A 190 -15.30 5.38 -3.95
N LEU A 191 -14.39 5.26 -2.98
CA LEU A 191 -14.00 3.99 -2.38
C LEU A 191 -14.85 3.60 -1.17
N HIS A 192 -15.82 4.42 -0.75
CA HIS A 192 -16.62 4.16 0.45
C HIS A 192 -17.28 2.77 0.42
N GLY A 193 -18.01 2.46 -0.66
CA GLY A 193 -18.68 1.16 -0.81
C GLY A 193 -17.73 -0.04 -0.87
N ALA A 194 -16.52 0.14 -1.42
CA ALA A 194 -15.49 -0.88 -1.40
C ALA A 194 -14.92 -1.08 0.01
N LEU A 195 -14.61 0.01 0.71
CA LEU A 195 -14.05 -0.04 2.06
C LEU A 195 -15.02 -0.63 3.10
N THR A 196 -16.33 -0.40 2.95
CA THR A 196 -17.36 -0.96 3.84
C THR A 196 -17.53 -2.48 3.71
N THR A 197 -16.95 -3.11 2.68
CA THR A 197 -16.92 -4.58 2.57
C THR A 197 -16.11 -5.25 3.68
N GLY A 198 -15.21 -4.51 4.34
CA GLY A 198 -14.30 -5.04 5.36
C GLY A 198 -13.16 -5.89 4.81
N LEU A 199 -12.97 -5.96 3.48
CA LEU A 199 -11.97 -6.83 2.84
C LEU A 199 -10.56 -6.23 2.75
N PHE A 200 -10.40 -4.92 3.02
CA PHE A 200 -9.15 -4.20 2.84
C PHE A 200 -8.23 -4.36 4.06
N ASP A 201 -7.03 -4.87 3.84
CA ASP A 201 -6.01 -5.08 4.86
C ASP A 201 -5.36 -3.74 5.30
N HIS A 202 -5.16 -2.80 4.36
CA HIS A 202 -4.56 -1.48 4.66
C HIS A 202 -5.25 -0.34 3.90
N VAL A 203 -5.34 0.83 4.54
CA VAL A 203 -5.94 2.03 3.94
C VAL A 203 -5.00 3.23 4.13
N TRP A 204 -4.42 3.77 3.07
CA TRP A 204 -3.58 4.97 3.10
C TRP A 204 -4.34 6.20 2.63
N ILE A 205 -4.90 6.92 3.60
CA ILE A 205 -5.74 8.09 3.35
C ILE A 205 -4.85 9.24 2.84
N LYS A 206 -5.15 9.78 1.66
CA LYS A 206 -4.37 10.87 1.02
C LYS A 206 -4.74 12.21 1.66
N PHE A 207 -3.91 12.67 2.60
CA PHE A 207 -4.06 13.94 3.32
C PHE A 207 -3.35 15.10 2.60
N TYR A 208 -3.58 15.20 1.30
CA TYR A 208 -3.03 16.24 0.43
C TYR A 208 -3.99 16.58 -0.70
N THR A 209 -3.78 17.73 -1.36
CA THR A 209 -4.67 18.29 -2.40
C THR A 209 -6.13 18.53 -1.97
N ASN A 210 -6.41 18.51 -0.67
CA ASN A 210 -7.73 18.66 -0.03
C ASN A 210 -7.60 19.50 1.26
N PRO A 211 -7.51 20.83 1.16
CA PRO A 211 -7.19 21.73 2.29
C PRO A 211 -8.04 21.52 3.54
N GLN A 212 -9.29 21.08 3.40
CA GLN A 212 -10.22 20.83 4.51
C GLN A 212 -9.81 19.68 5.46
N CYS A 213 -8.96 18.76 4.99
CA CYS A 213 -8.50 17.62 5.79
C CYS A 213 -6.97 17.45 5.78
N GLU A 214 -6.24 18.36 5.17
CA GLU A 214 -4.78 18.44 5.25
C GLU A 214 -4.30 18.76 6.66
N PHE A 215 -3.11 18.26 7.02
CA PHE A 215 -2.47 18.62 8.26
C PHE A 215 -1.77 19.99 8.13
N THR A 216 -2.10 20.91 9.03
CA THR A 216 -1.29 22.12 9.25
C THR A 216 -0.88 22.21 10.73
N PRO A 217 0.38 22.58 11.05
CA PRO A 217 0.80 22.73 12.44
C PRO A 217 0.03 23.80 13.21
N LYS A 218 -0.43 24.85 12.51
CA LYS A 218 -1.15 25.99 13.11
C LYS A 218 -2.59 25.61 13.48
N ASP A 219 -3.24 24.81 12.65
CA ASP A 219 -4.59 24.29 12.91
C ASP A 219 -4.72 22.85 12.37
N PRO A 220 -4.54 21.83 13.24
CA PRO A 220 -4.68 20.45 12.85
C PRO A 220 -6.12 19.93 12.94
N THR A 221 -7.13 20.79 13.17
CA THR A 221 -8.50 20.37 13.47
C THR A 221 -9.14 19.59 12.34
N GLY A 222 -9.03 20.06 11.09
CA GLY A 222 -9.56 19.38 9.91
C GLY A 222 -8.95 17.99 9.71
N PHE A 223 -7.62 17.89 9.81
CA PHE A 223 -6.90 16.61 9.79
C PHE A 223 -7.33 15.66 10.91
N LYS A 224 -7.40 16.14 12.16
CA LYS A 224 -7.83 15.34 13.32
C LYS A 224 -9.24 14.79 13.13
N SER A 225 -10.17 15.63 12.67
CA SER A 225 -11.54 15.23 12.39
C SER A 225 -11.60 14.16 11.32
N ALA A 226 -10.90 14.35 10.20
CA ALA A 226 -10.87 13.40 9.10
C ALA A 226 -10.22 12.06 9.52
N TRP A 227 -9.06 12.09 10.18
CA TRP A 227 -8.39 10.89 10.69
C TRP A 227 -9.29 10.09 11.64
N ASN A 228 -9.94 10.77 12.59
CA ASN A 228 -10.86 10.13 13.51
C ASN A 228 -12.07 9.56 12.79
N GLN A 229 -12.65 10.29 11.82
CA GLN A 229 -13.80 9.81 11.05
C GLN A 229 -13.46 8.54 10.28
N TRP A 230 -12.34 8.52 9.55
CA TRP A 230 -11.89 7.34 8.81
C TRP A 230 -11.64 6.13 9.72
N THR A 231 -10.90 6.35 10.80
CA THR A 231 -10.49 5.25 11.70
C THR A 231 -11.63 4.74 12.58
N THR A 232 -12.73 5.48 12.74
CA THR A 232 -13.91 5.03 13.51
C THR A 232 -15.04 4.49 12.64
N SER A 233 -15.20 5.00 11.42
CA SER A 233 -16.36 4.68 10.56
C SER A 233 -16.12 3.50 9.62
N ILE A 234 -14.87 3.20 9.27
CA ILE A 234 -14.53 2.05 8.42
C ILE A 234 -14.02 0.90 9.29
N ASN A 235 -14.71 -0.24 9.21
CA ASN A 235 -14.23 -1.49 9.81
C ASN A 235 -13.21 -2.16 8.88
N ALA A 236 -12.06 -1.50 8.66
CA ALA A 236 -10.98 -2.09 7.89
C ALA A 236 -10.44 -3.33 8.62
N ALA A 237 -10.15 -4.40 7.89
CA ALA A 237 -9.60 -5.62 8.48
C ALA A 237 -8.21 -5.39 9.11
N GLY A 238 -7.48 -4.34 8.71
CA GLY A 238 -6.18 -4.00 9.28
C GLY A 238 -6.01 -2.53 9.67
N LYS A 239 -5.03 -1.86 9.05
CA LYS A 239 -4.43 -0.63 9.60
C LYS A 239 -4.58 0.56 8.66
N PHE A 240 -4.65 1.76 9.25
CA PHE A 240 -4.71 3.03 8.54
C PHE A 240 -3.35 3.70 8.48
N PHE A 241 -3.04 4.29 7.33
CA PHE A 241 -1.79 4.98 7.05
C PHE A 241 -2.06 6.44 6.71
N VAL A 242 -1.14 7.31 7.11
CA VAL A 242 -1.17 8.72 6.71
C VAL A 242 -0.50 8.84 5.34
N GLY A 243 -1.29 9.10 4.30
CA GLY A 243 -0.79 9.36 2.95
C GLY A 243 -0.36 10.80 2.77
N LEU A 244 0.90 11.02 2.41
CA LEU A 244 1.51 12.35 2.27
C LEU A 244 2.33 12.46 0.98
N PRO A 245 2.47 13.66 0.42
CA PRO A 245 3.46 13.93 -0.60
C PRO A 245 4.87 13.89 0.02
N ALA A 246 5.82 13.26 -0.65
CA ALA A 246 7.20 13.14 -0.17
C ALA A 246 7.99 14.45 -0.28
N SER A 247 7.51 15.43 -1.04
CA SER A 247 8.08 16.78 -1.13
C SER A 247 7.00 17.82 -1.46
N HIS A 248 7.33 19.10 -1.29
CA HIS A 248 6.45 20.20 -1.73
C HIS A 248 6.08 20.13 -3.22
N ALA A 249 6.93 19.54 -4.08
CA ALA A 249 6.68 19.46 -5.52
C ALA A 249 5.75 18.30 -5.90
N ALA A 250 5.54 17.33 -5.01
CA ALA A 250 4.76 16.12 -5.32
C ALA A 250 3.24 16.34 -5.29
N ALA A 251 2.76 17.43 -4.68
CA ALA A 251 1.35 17.78 -4.58
C ALA A 251 1.15 19.29 -4.49
N ARG A 252 0.01 19.78 -4.98
CA ARG A 252 -0.33 21.22 -4.96
C ARG A 252 -0.38 21.80 -3.54
N THR A 253 -0.90 21.02 -2.58
CA THR A 253 -1.05 21.38 -1.16
C THR A 253 -0.93 20.13 -0.29
N GLY A 254 -0.76 20.28 1.03
CA GLY A 254 -0.74 19.17 1.98
C GLY A 254 0.63 18.56 2.31
N PHE A 255 1.74 19.15 1.83
CA PHE A 255 3.06 18.71 2.28
C PHE A 255 3.31 19.07 3.74
N VAL A 256 3.78 18.07 4.50
CA VAL A 256 4.14 18.19 5.91
C VAL A 256 5.65 17.99 6.04
N SER A 257 6.38 18.94 6.62
CA SER A 257 7.82 18.78 6.84
C SER A 257 8.12 17.59 7.77
N SER A 258 9.30 16.97 7.67
CA SER A 258 9.65 15.83 8.53
C SER A 258 9.63 16.21 10.03
N HIS A 259 10.03 17.44 10.37
CA HIS A 259 9.93 17.95 11.74
C HIS A 259 8.47 18.05 12.20
N ALA A 260 7.59 18.59 11.36
CA ALA A 260 6.17 18.70 11.67
C ALA A 260 5.48 17.34 11.78
N LEU A 261 5.83 16.39 10.91
CA LEU A 261 5.34 15.02 10.97
C LEU A 261 5.70 14.39 12.32
N ILE A 262 6.99 14.42 12.68
CA ILE A 262 7.51 13.73 13.87
C ILE A 262 6.96 14.34 15.16
N ASN A 263 6.96 15.67 15.27
CA ASN A 263 6.68 16.34 16.54
C ASN A 263 5.21 16.71 16.73
N HIS A 264 4.40 16.76 15.67
CA HIS A 264 3.01 17.21 15.78
C HIS A 264 2.00 16.22 15.18
N LEU A 265 2.25 15.67 13.98
CA LEU A 265 1.29 14.78 13.33
C LEU A 265 1.30 13.37 13.94
N LEU A 266 2.46 12.73 14.09
CA LEU A 266 2.56 11.37 14.63
C LEU A 266 1.94 11.23 16.03
N PRO A 267 2.12 12.17 16.98
CA PRO A 267 1.42 12.15 18.26
C PRO A 267 -0.12 12.13 18.16
N ILE A 268 -0.70 12.67 17.08
CA ILE A 268 -2.15 12.69 16.86
C ILE A 268 -2.67 11.33 16.39
N VAL A 269 -1.95 10.68 15.48
CA VAL A 269 -2.47 9.48 14.78
C VAL A 269 -2.14 8.17 15.47
N ARG A 270 -1.11 8.15 16.33
CA ARG A 270 -0.64 6.96 17.05
C ARG A 270 -1.78 6.35 17.88
N SER A 271 -2.20 5.17 17.45
CA SER A 271 -3.28 4.39 18.04
C SER A 271 -3.12 2.92 17.61
N PRO A 272 -3.85 1.97 18.21
CA PRO A 272 -3.86 0.59 17.72
C PRO A 272 -4.31 0.42 16.27
N LYS A 273 -4.96 1.42 15.65
CA LYS A 273 -5.35 1.40 14.23
C LYS A 273 -4.29 1.99 13.29
N TYR A 274 -3.29 2.69 13.82
CA TYR A 274 -2.20 3.25 13.02
C TYR A 274 -1.29 2.15 12.45
N GLY A 275 -1.01 2.26 11.15
CA GLY A 275 -0.18 1.33 10.39
C GLY A 275 1.10 1.95 9.85
N GLY A 276 1.20 3.28 9.78
CA GLY A 276 2.40 3.95 9.26
C GLY A 276 2.11 5.14 8.35
N VAL A 277 3.05 5.42 7.45
CA VAL A 277 2.99 6.54 6.50
C VAL A 277 3.14 6.02 5.07
N MET A 278 2.30 6.52 4.17
CA MET A 278 2.41 6.31 2.72
C MET A 278 2.96 7.58 2.07
N LEU A 279 3.90 7.41 1.14
CA LEU A 279 4.54 8.49 0.43
C LEU A 279 4.22 8.46 -1.07
N TRP A 280 3.62 9.55 -1.54
CA TRP A 280 3.56 9.90 -2.96
C TRP A 280 4.71 10.85 -3.30
N ASP A 281 5.74 10.45 -4.03
CA ASP A 281 6.07 9.17 -4.63
C ASP A 281 7.57 8.88 -4.41
N ARG A 282 8.10 7.82 -5.03
CA ARG A 282 9.52 7.48 -4.91
C ARG A 282 10.43 8.52 -5.55
N PHE A 283 10.03 9.20 -6.62
CA PHE A 283 10.83 10.26 -7.24
C PHE A 283 11.07 11.42 -6.28
N HIS A 284 10.00 11.95 -5.71
CA HIS A 284 10.07 13.09 -4.80
C HIS A 284 10.70 12.70 -3.47
N ASP A 285 10.53 11.46 -3.02
CA ASP A 285 11.24 10.92 -1.86
C ASP A 285 12.75 10.80 -2.10
N LEU A 286 13.16 10.33 -3.29
CA LEU A 286 14.58 10.24 -3.67
C LEU A 286 15.25 11.62 -3.67
N GLN A 287 14.56 12.65 -4.15
CA GLN A 287 15.09 14.02 -4.19
C GLN A 287 15.19 14.67 -2.81
N SER A 288 14.16 14.47 -1.97
CA SER A 288 14.03 15.15 -0.68
C SER A 288 14.67 14.40 0.50
N GLY A 289 14.90 13.08 0.35
CA GLY A 289 15.32 12.18 1.42
C GLY A 289 14.27 12.00 2.53
N TYR A 290 12.98 12.22 2.24
CA TYR A 290 11.91 12.32 3.23
C TYR A 290 11.77 11.06 4.10
N SER A 291 11.60 9.89 3.49
CA SER A 291 11.56 8.58 4.15
C SER A 291 12.76 8.34 5.06
N GLY A 292 13.97 8.69 4.62
CA GLY A 292 15.21 8.58 5.40
C GLY A 292 15.17 9.39 6.70
N LYS A 293 14.51 10.56 6.69
CA LYS A 293 14.35 11.45 7.85
C LYS A 293 13.30 10.94 8.84
N ILE A 294 12.29 10.20 8.38
CA ILE A 294 11.12 9.82 9.21
C ILE A 294 11.13 8.34 9.66
N ARG A 295 11.93 7.48 9.01
CA ARG A 295 11.90 6.02 9.19
C ARG A 295 12.09 5.50 10.62
N ARG A 296 12.71 6.29 11.50
CA ARG A 296 12.95 5.92 12.91
C ARG A 296 11.80 6.33 13.83
N SER A 297 10.92 7.20 13.35
CA SER A 297 9.82 7.79 14.13
C SER A 297 8.46 7.21 13.75
N VAL A 298 8.31 6.82 12.48
CA VAL A 298 7.19 6.00 11.99
C VAL A 298 7.22 4.64 12.66
#